data_AF-A0A7V4KI20-F1
#
_entry.id   AF-A0A7V4KI20-F1
#
_cell.length_a   1.000
_cell.length_b   1.000
_cell.length_c   1.000
_cell.angle_alpha   90.00
_cell.angle_beta   90.00
_cell.angle_gamma   90.00
#
_symmetry.space_group_name_H-M   'P 1'
#
loop_
_entity.id
_entity.type
_entity.pdbx_description
1 polymer ?
#
loop_
_entity_poly.entity_id
_entity_poly.type
_entity_poly.pdbx_seq_one_letter_code
_entity_poly.pdbx_strand_id
1 'polypeptide(L)'
;MVCYYQKATHDVSSYFVSGRNLPWWLLGTSMVATTFAVDTPLAVSGLVISQGIAGNWYWWTGVFSGMLGMFLYSHLWRRPEIITDTQLVELRYSCKKAAFLRGFRAVYFSIVYNCIVMGWVNLAMAKILSETLSLPKLQATGLCFITTVIYTASAGLWGVVVTDFFQFAIAMFGAIIMAVIVVTKIGGMNVILSKLSEIYGVQRATDMTKLIPINSALLPFSFFLIYIGLQWWSTGNTDGGGYFAQRMLAAKNELHAKIGFLWGNIAHYILRSWPWVVCGLAAAVVYYKLDPESGKLVYAIGTKAGQVADPEVGLFV
;
A
#
# COMPACT_ATOMS: atom_id res chain seq x y z
N MET A 1 -21.58 -14.77 -9.22
CA MET A 1 -21.24 -13.82 -10.31
C MET A 1 -22.48 -13.30 -11.03
N VAL A 2 -23.43 -14.15 -11.45
CA VAL A 2 -24.67 -13.75 -12.15
C VAL A 2 -25.52 -12.72 -11.38
N CYS A 3 -25.61 -12.81 -10.04
CA CYS A 3 -26.35 -11.82 -9.24
C CYS A 3 -25.68 -10.43 -9.14
N TYR A 4 -24.36 -10.31 -9.37
CA TYR A 4 -23.67 -9.02 -9.35
C TYR A 4 -23.80 -8.28 -10.68
N TYR A 5 -23.77 -9.02 -11.79
CA TYR A 5 -24.01 -8.51 -13.13
C TYR A 5 -25.36 -7.79 -13.24
N GLN A 6 -26.42 -8.34 -12.63
CA GLN A 6 -27.76 -7.73 -12.63
C GLN A 6 -27.86 -6.42 -11.84
N LYS A 7 -27.04 -6.19 -10.80
CA LYS A 7 -27.02 -4.92 -10.07
C LYS A 7 -26.22 -3.83 -10.78
N ALA A 8 -25.23 -4.21 -11.59
CA ALA A 8 -24.37 -3.28 -12.32
C ALA A 8 -25.02 -2.71 -13.60
N THR A 9 -26.04 -3.38 -14.15
CA THR A 9 -26.57 -3.12 -15.51
C THR A 9 -27.73 -2.11 -15.60
N HIS A 10 -28.31 -1.66 -14.49
CA HIS A 10 -29.50 -0.80 -14.54
C HIS A 10 -29.20 0.71 -14.61
N ASP A 11 -28.05 1.20 -14.12
CA ASP A 11 -27.71 2.63 -14.10
C ASP A 11 -26.21 2.90 -13.91
N VAL A 12 -25.67 3.96 -14.51
CA VAL A 12 -24.27 4.41 -14.38
C VAL A 12 -23.91 4.67 -12.91
N SER A 13 -24.84 5.19 -12.12
CA SER A 13 -24.65 5.37 -10.68
C SER A 13 -24.48 4.04 -9.94
N SER A 14 -25.20 2.99 -10.36
CA SER A 14 -25.07 1.66 -9.76
C SER A 14 -23.70 1.03 -10.05
N TYR A 15 -23.15 1.26 -11.25
CA TYR A 15 -21.82 0.78 -11.61
C TYR A 15 -20.70 1.50 -10.85
N PHE A 16 -20.70 2.84 -10.82
CA PHE A 16 -19.57 3.62 -10.31
C PHE A 16 -19.65 3.98 -8.82
N VAL A 17 -20.84 4.14 -8.25
CA VAL A 17 -21.01 4.50 -6.83
C VAL A 17 -21.85 3.48 -6.05
N SER A 18 -22.17 2.34 -6.67
CA SER A 18 -22.84 1.22 -6.00
C SER A 18 -24.15 1.61 -5.30
N GLY A 19 -24.93 2.52 -5.90
CA GLY A 19 -26.16 3.03 -5.30
C GLY A 19 -25.96 3.76 -3.97
N ARG A 20 -24.72 4.20 -3.67
CA ARG A 20 -24.34 4.93 -2.44
C ARG A 20 -24.81 4.26 -1.15
N ASN A 21 -24.57 2.95 -1.04
CA ASN A 21 -24.99 2.16 0.12
C ASN A 21 -23.83 1.35 0.73
N LEU A 22 -22.57 1.74 0.49
CA LEU A 22 -21.43 1.06 1.09
C LEU A 22 -21.40 1.29 2.61
N PRO A 23 -21.38 0.22 3.43
CA PRO A 23 -21.18 0.35 4.87
C PRO A 23 -19.71 0.69 5.18
N TRP A 24 -19.47 1.35 6.32
CA TRP A 24 -18.17 1.95 6.66
C TRP A 24 -17.04 0.92 6.73
N TRP A 25 -17.32 -0.28 7.24
CA TRP A 25 -16.34 -1.35 7.40
C TRP A 25 -15.90 -1.90 6.04
N LEU A 26 -16.84 -2.08 5.12
CA LEU A 26 -16.57 -2.60 3.78
C LEU A 26 -15.82 -1.56 2.94
N LEU A 27 -16.27 -0.30 3.03
CA LEU A 27 -15.64 0.86 2.42
C LEU A 27 -14.18 1.02 2.87
N GLY A 28 -13.94 1.08 4.18
CA GLY A 28 -12.59 1.28 4.72
C GLY A 28 -11.67 0.08 4.48
N THR A 29 -12.21 -1.15 4.52
CA THR A 29 -11.43 -2.35 4.18
C THR A 29 -10.98 -2.31 2.72
N SER A 30 -11.86 -1.89 1.81
CA SER A 30 -11.52 -1.75 0.39
C SER A 30 -10.49 -0.65 0.13
N MET A 31 -10.50 0.44 0.92
CA MET A 31 -9.45 1.47 0.86
C MET A 31 -8.08 0.89 1.21
N VAL A 32 -7.96 0.16 2.31
CA VAL A 32 -6.68 -0.45 2.70
C VAL A 32 -6.26 -1.57 1.75
N ALA A 33 -7.20 -2.38 1.26
CA ALA A 33 -6.96 -3.45 0.28
C ALA A 33 -6.34 -2.93 -1.01
N THR A 34 -6.84 -1.80 -1.54
CA THR A 34 -6.33 -1.17 -2.77
C THR A 34 -4.85 -0.82 -2.67
N THR A 35 -4.42 -0.42 -1.47
CA THR A 35 -3.03 -0.07 -1.19
C THR A 35 -2.18 -1.26 -0.76
N PHE A 36 -2.75 -2.46 -0.68
CA PHE A 36 -2.04 -3.70 -0.32
C PHE A 36 -1.73 -4.47 -1.60
N ALA A 37 -0.89 -3.87 -2.43
CA ALA A 37 -0.34 -4.53 -3.60
C ALA A 37 0.85 -5.42 -3.22
N VAL A 38 1.23 -6.29 -4.16
CA VAL A 38 2.26 -7.31 -3.97
C VAL A 38 3.66 -6.74 -3.71
N ASP A 39 3.93 -5.54 -4.23
CA ASP A 39 5.13 -4.74 -4.01
C ASP A 39 5.25 -4.21 -2.57
N THR A 40 4.12 -3.92 -1.91
CA THR A 40 4.10 -3.16 -0.66
C THR A 40 4.77 -3.91 0.51
N PRO A 41 4.52 -5.22 0.75
CA PRO A 41 5.25 -5.97 1.77
C PRO A 41 6.75 -6.08 1.49
N LEU A 42 7.14 -6.17 0.21
CA LEU A 42 8.55 -6.24 -0.20
C LEU A 42 9.25 -4.90 0.08
N ALA A 43 8.60 -3.80 -0.29
CA ALA A 43 9.03 -2.44 0.00
C ALA A 43 9.24 -2.21 1.51
N VAL A 44 8.25 -2.53 2.34
CA VAL A 44 8.32 -2.35 3.79
C VAL A 44 9.40 -3.22 4.42
N SER A 45 9.50 -4.49 4.01
CA SER A 45 10.55 -5.38 4.51
C SER A 45 11.95 -4.89 4.10
N GLY A 46 12.10 -4.39 2.87
CA GLY A 46 13.32 -3.79 2.35
C GLY A 46 13.78 -2.58 3.16
N LEU A 47 12.87 -1.64 3.43
CA LEU A 47 13.13 -0.48 4.30
C LEU A 47 13.58 -0.90 5.70
N VAL A 48 13.00 -1.97 6.26
CA VAL A 48 13.38 -2.47 7.59
C VAL A 48 14.77 -3.09 7.59
N ILE A 49 15.17 -3.75 6.50
CA ILE A 49 16.52 -4.32 6.36
C ILE A 49 17.57 -3.20 6.19
N SER A 50 17.29 -2.18 5.37
CA SER A 50 18.25 -1.12 5.06
C SER A 50 18.33 -0.04 6.15
N GLN A 51 17.19 0.44 6.61
CA GLN A 51 17.04 1.63 7.46
C GLN A 51 16.45 1.32 8.86
N GLY A 52 16.09 0.06 9.12
CA GLY A 52 15.41 -0.32 10.37
C GLY A 52 13.91 0.00 10.37
N ILE A 53 13.25 -0.21 11.52
CA ILE A 53 11.82 0.12 11.67
C ILE A 53 11.55 1.59 11.35
N ALA A 54 12.48 2.48 11.70
CA ALA A 54 12.41 3.92 11.41
C ALA A 54 12.33 4.26 9.91
N GLY A 55 12.81 3.39 9.00
CA GLY A 55 12.62 3.57 7.55
C GLY A 55 11.15 3.73 7.15
N ASN A 56 10.22 3.20 7.96
CA ASN A 56 8.78 3.35 7.73
C ASN A 56 8.25 4.77 7.92
N TRP A 57 9.03 5.71 8.48
CA TRP A 57 8.65 7.14 8.50
C TRP A 57 8.30 7.68 7.12
N TYR A 58 8.95 7.15 6.09
CA TYR A 58 8.70 7.50 4.70
C TYR A 58 7.20 7.45 4.36
N TRP A 59 6.49 6.41 4.77
CA TRP A 59 5.06 6.28 4.45
C TRP A 59 4.15 6.52 5.66
N TRP A 60 4.62 6.26 6.89
CA TRP A 60 3.84 6.53 8.11
C TRP A 60 3.47 8.00 8.30
N THR A 61 4.26 8.93 7.79
CA THR A 61 3.90 10.37 7.83
C THR A 61 2.66 10.69 7.00
N GLY A 62 2.27 9.83 6.06
CA GLY A 62 0.98 9.91 5.36
C GLY A 62 -0.24 9.81 6.29
N VAL A 63 -0.06 9.38 7.56
CA VAL A 63 -1.12 9.39 8.56
C VAL A 63 -1.69 10.79 8.78
N PHE A 64 -0.88 11.85 8.65
CA PHE A 64 -1.37 13.23 8.78
C PHE A 64 -2.34 13.58 7.64
N SER A 65 -1.98 13.23 6.41
CA SER A 65 -2.86 13.35 5.24
C SER A 65 -4.14 12.55 5.45
N GLY A 66 -4.02 11.32 5.97
CA GLY A 66 -5.14 10.46 6.29
C GLY A 66 -6.07 11.01 7.38
N MET A 67 -5.53 11.62 8.42
CA MET A 67 -6.33 12.24 9.48
C MET A 67 -7.01 13.51 8.99
N LEU A 68 -6.34 14.35 8.20
CA LEU A 68 -6.97 15.52 7.58
C LEU A 68 -8.06 15.12 6.59
N GLY A 69 -7.80 14.13 5.74
CA GLY A 69 -8.81 13.53 4.87
C GLY A 69 -10.02 13.02 5.67
N MET A 70 -9.80 12.39 6.82
CA MET A 70 -10.86 11.90 7.70
C MET A 70 -11.68 13.04 8.29
N PHE A 71 -11.04 14.01 8.93
CA PHE A 71 -11.74 15.05 9.70
C PHE A 71 -12.35 16.13 8.81
N LEU A 72 -11.67 16.52 7.74
CA LEU A 72 -12.04 17.68 6.92
C LEU A 72 -12.75 17.30 5.62
N TYR A 73 -12.33 16.22 4.95
CA TYR A 73 -12.74 15.97 3.56
C TYR A 73 -13.71 14.81 3.39
N SER A 74 -13.71 13.82 4.27
CA SER A 74 -14.49 12.59 4.09
C SER A 74 -15.99 12.83 3.93
N HIS A 75 -16.55 13.73 4.74
CA HIS A 75 -17.95 14.13 4.65
C HIS A 75 -18.21 15.02 3.42
N LEU A 76 -17.24 15.89 3.07
CA LEU A 76 -17.33 16.76 1.89
C LEU A 76 -17.32 15.98 0.59
N TRP A 77 -16.62 14.85 0.52
CA TRP A 77 -16.67 13.96 -0.63
C TRP A 77 -18.05 13.33 -0.77
N ARG A 78 -18.67 12.86 0.32
CA ARG A 78 -19.98 12.21 0.24
C ARG A 78 -21.13 13.19 -0.07
N ARG A 79 -21.07 14.42 0.42
CA ARG A 79 -22.16 15.41 0.34
C ARG A 79 -22.65 15.81 -1.06
N PRO A 80 -21.80 16.07 -2.07
CA PRO A 80 -22.23 16.58 -3.37
C PRO A 80 -22.87 15.53 -4.29
N GLU A 81 -22.88 14.25 -3.88
CA GLU A 81 -23.46 13.13 -4.64
C GLU A 81 -22.95 12.99 -6.08
N ILE A 82 -21.73 13.46 -6.34
CA ILE A 82 -21.05 13.28 -7.63
C ILE A 82 -20.62 11.83 -7.85
N ILE A 83 -20.34 11.50 -9.11
CA ILE A 83 -19.94 10.15 -9.52
C ILE A 83 -18.42 10.02 -9.63
N THR A 84 -17.73 11.11 -10.00
CA THR A 84 -16.27 11.17 -10.13
C THR A 84 -15.70 12.32 -9.32
N ASP A 85 -14.48 12.15 -8.79
CA ASP A 85 -13.75 13.18 -8.06
C ASP A 85 -13.49 14.43 -8.92
N THR A 86 -13.15 14.24 -10.20
CA THR A 86 -12.93 15.31 -11.19
C THR A 86 -14.17 16.17 -11.46
N GLN A 87 -15.38 15.65 -11.21
CA GLN A 87 -16.62 16.43 -11.37
C GLN A 87 -16.70 17.58 -10.36
N LEU A 88 -16.06 17.45 -9.20
CA LEU A 88 -16.03 18.50 -8.18
C LEU A 88 -15.41 19.80 -8.70
N VAL A 89 -14.39 19.70 -9.57
CA VAL A 89 -13.72 20.86 -10.17
C VAL A 89 -14.69 21.65 -11.04
N GLU A 90 -15.49 20.96 -11.84
CA GLU A 90 -16.47 21.62 -12.71
C GLU A 90 -17.62 22.23 -11.90
N LEU A 91 -18.11 21.54 -10.87
CA LEU A 91 -19.12 22.10 -9.96
C LEU A 91 -18.62 23.33 -9.21
N ARG A 92 -17.35 23.34 -8.79
CA ARG A 92 -16.78 24.44 -7.98
C ARG A 92 -16.54 25.71 -8.79
N TYR A 93 -16.07 25.58 -10.03
CA TYR A 93 -15.63 26.71 -10.85
C TYR A 93 -16.57 27.04 -12.02
N SER A 94 -17.54 26.18 -12.33
CA SER A 94 -18.67 26.38 -13.25
C SER A 94 -18.34 27.11 -14.57
N CYS A 95 -17.15 26.85 -15.14
CA CYS A 95 -16.67 27.55 -16.33
C CYS A 95 -16.13 26.57 -17.38
N LYS A 96 -16.11 27.01 -18.65
CA LYS A 96 -15.60 26.20 -19.77
C LYS A 96 -14.16 25.71 -19.56
N LYS A 97 -13.33 26.53 -18.91
CA LYS A 97 -11.95 26.15 -18.55
C LYS A 97 -11.91 25.02 -17.52
N ALA A 98 -12.84 24.99 -16.56
CA ALA A 98 -12.96 23.92 -15.57
C ALA A 98 -13.45 22.61 -16.19
N ALA A 99 -14.39 22.68 -17.14
CA ALA A 99 -14.83 21.51 -17.91
C ALA A 99 -13.68 20.90 -18.74
N PHE A 100 -12.86 21.75 -19.39
CA PHE A 100 -11.65 21.30 -20.07
C PHE A 100 -10.66 20.64 -19.10
N LEU A 101 -10.40 21.27 -17.95
CA LEU A 101 -9.51 20.70 -16.92
C LEU A 101 -10.02 19.37 -16.38
N ARG A 102 -11.33 19.21 -16.17
CA ARG A 102 -11.97 17.94 -15.80
C ARG A 102 -11.69 16.87 -16.86
N GLY A 103 -11.93 17.16 -18.14
CA GLY A 103 -11.68 16.24 -19.25
C GLY A 103 -10.20 15.84 -19.33
N PHE A 104 -9.29 16.80 -19.25
CA PHE A 104 -7.85 16.55 -19.24
C PHE A 104 -7.43 15.65 -18.07
N ARG A 105 -7.84 15.99 -16.83
CA ARG A 105 -7.52 15.18 -15.64
C ARG A 105 -8.09 13.78 -15.75
N ALA A 106 -9.31 13.63 -16.24
CA ALA A 106 -9.94 12.33 -16.44
C ALA A 106 -9.10 11.45 -17.38
N VAL A 107 -8.67 11.96 -18.53
CA VAL A 107 -7.83 11.20 -19.49
C VAL A 107 -6.44 10.91 -18.90
N TYR A 108 -5.79 11.93 -18.33
CA TYR A 108 -4.44 11.81 -17.79
C TYR A 108 -4.36 10.79 -16.65
N PHE A 109 -5.23 10.92 -15.64
CA PHE A 109 -5.20 10.01 -14.49
C PHE A 109 -5.74 8.62 -14.82
N SER A 110 -6.78 8.52 -15.66
CA SER A 110 -7.39 7.22 -15.97
C SER A 110 -6.55 6.37 -16.92
N ILE A 111 -5.85 6.99 -17.88
CA ILE A 111 -5.06 6.28 -18.90
C ILE A 111 -3.57 6.35 -18.55
N VAL A 112 -2.96 7.53 -18.60
CA VAL A 112 -1.50 7.66 -18.52
C VAL A 112 -0.98 7.22 -17.15
N TYR A 113 -1.50 7.83 -16.09
CA TYR A 113 -1.04 7.55 -14.72
C TYR A 113 -1.30 6.10 -14.32
N ASN A 114 -2.53 5.60 -14.51
CA ASN A 114 -2.87 4.21 -14.18
C ASN A 114 -2.10 3.18 -15.01
N CYS A 115 -1.78 3.44 -16.29
CA CYS A 115 -0.95 2.52 -17.07
C CYS A 115 0.47 2.39 -16.51
N ILE A 116 1.06 3.50 -16.07
CA ILE A 116 2.38 3.48 -15.41
C ILE A 116 2.29 2.69 -14.09
N VAL A 117 1.26 2.96 -13.28
CA VAL A 117 1.00 2.23 -12.02
C VAL A 117 0.85 0.73 -12.26
N MET A 118 0.01 0.34 -13.22
CA MET A 118 -0.19 -1.06 -13.58
C MET A 118 1.09 -1.71 -14.10
N GLY A 119 1.96 -0.97 -14.79
CA GLY A 119 3.23 -1.48 -15.29
C GLY A 119 4.13 -2.00 -14.17
N TRP A 120 4.35 -1.21 -13.12
CA TRP A 120 5.21 -1.62 -12.01
C TRP A 120 4.56 -2.71 -11.14
N VAL A 121 3.26 -2.63 -10.85
CA VAL A 121 2.57 -3.64 -10.02
C VAL A 121 2.59 -5.00 -10.71
N ASN A 122 2.37 -5.04 -12.03
CA ASN A 122 2.43 -6.28 -12.79
C ASN A 122 3.85 -6.84 -12.88
N LEU A 123 4.88 -5.99 -12.90
CA LEU A 123 6.28 -6.43 -12.88
C LEU A 123 6.63 -7.14 -11.57
N ALA A 124 6.24 -6.55 -10.43
CA ALA A 124 6.39 -7.18 -9.11
C ALA A 124 5.64 -8.51 -9.03
N MET A 125 4.39 -8.56 -9.53
CA MET A 125 3.58 -9.78 -9.55
C MET A 125 4.17 -10.88 -10.44
N ALA A 126 4.64 -10.52 -11.64
CA ALA A 126 5.30 -11.45 -12.56
C ALA A 126 6.56 -12.07 -11.94
N LYS A 127 7.33 -11.26 -11.20
CA LYS A 127 8.52 -11.73 -10.48
C LYS A 127 8.14 -12.78 -9.43
N ILE A 128 7.17 -12.49 -8.56
CA ILE A 128 6.75 -13.46 -7.53
C ILE A 128 6.21 -14.74 -8.14
N LEU A 129 5.34 -14.65 -9.15
CA LEU A 129 4.77 -15.84 -9.79
C LEU A 129 5.83 -16.66 -10.53
N SER A 130 6.81 -16.00 -11.15
CA SER A 130 7.92 -16.72 -11.79
C SER A 130 8.79 -17.47 -10.79
N GLU A 131 9.00 -16.93 -9.59
CA GLU A 131 9.80 -17.59 -8.54
C GLU A 131 9.01 -18.68 -7.80
N THR A 132 7.71 -18.46 -7.56
CA THR A 132 6.88 -19.38 -6.77
C THR A 132 6.26 -20.52 -7.56
N LEU A 133 5.83 -20.26 -8.80
CA LEU A 133 5.17 -21.24 -9.67
C LEU A 133 6.06 -21.69 -10.83
N SER A 134 7.30 -21.19 -10.92
CA SER A 134 8.23 -21.47 -12.03
C SER A 134 7.62 -21.16 -13.41
N LEU A 135 6.71 -20.18 -13.47
CA LEU A 135 6.05 -19.78 -14.71
C LEU A 135 6.89 -18.75 -15.49
N PRO A 136 6.92 -18.82 -16.83
CA PRO A 136 7.44 -17.74 -17.66
C PRO A 136 6.71 -16.42 -17.35
N LYS A 137 7.48 -15.33 -17.21
CA LYS A 137 6.94 -14.00 -16.82
C LYS A 137 5.73 -13.57 -17.65
N LEU A 138 5.77 -13.79 -18.98
CA LEU A 138 4.69 -13.40 -19.88
C LEU A 138 3.38 -14.17 -19.60
N GLN A 139 3.48 -15.47 -19.27
CA GLN A 139 2.31 -16.29 -18.93
C GLN A 139 1.72 -15.89 -17.58
N ALA A 140 2.59 -15.64 -16.59
CA ALA A 140 2.18 -15.14 -15.28
C ALA A 140 1.43 -13.80 -15.39
N THR A 141 2.00 -12.82 -16.09
CA THR A 141 1.35 -11.52 -16.32
C THR A 141 0.03 -11.66 -17.08
N GLY A 142 -0.01 -12.49 -18.13
CA GLY A 142 -1.22 -12.72 -18.92
C GLY A 142 -2.37 -13.29 -18.09
N LEU A 143 -2.09 -14.27 -17.23
CA LEU A 143 -3.09 -14.86 -16.34
C LEU A 143 -3.66 -13.82 -15.36
N CYS A 144 -2.80 -13.02 -14.74
CA CYS A 144 -3.20 -11.95 -13.82
C CYS A 144 -4.04 -10.88 -14.51
N PHE A 145 -3.65 -10.48 -15.72
CA PHE A 145 -4.36 -9.47 -16.49
C PHE A 145 -5.76 -9.96 -16.90
N ILE A 146 -5.84 -11.16 -17.49
CA ILE A 146 -7.11 -11.75 -17.96
C ILE A 146 -8.08 -11.93 -16.80
N THR A 147 -7.62 -12.52 -15.70
CA THR A 147 -8.48 -12.71 -14.51
C THR A 147 -8.98 -11.38 -13.97
N THR A 148 -8.09 -10.38 -13.84
CA THR A 148 -8.44 -9.05 -13.34
C THR A 148 -9.45 -8.33 -14.23
N VAL A 149 -9.23 -8.32 -15.54
CA VAL A 149 -10.15 -7.68 -16.49
C VAL A 149 -11.52 -8.34 -16.45
N ILE A 150 -11.58 -9.68 -16.44
CA ILE A 150 -12.86 -10.41 -16.43
C ILE A 150 -13.69 -10.05 -15.20
N TYR A 151 -13.12 -10.08 -13.99
CA TYR A 151 -13.93 -9.83 -12.79
C TYR A 151 -14.23 -8.33 -12.58
N THR A 152 -13.31 -7.42 -12.93
CA THR A 152 -13.51 -5.97 -12.73
C THR A 152 -14.54 -5.40 -13.70
N ALA A 153 -14.49 -5.80 -14.99
CA ALA A 153 -15.45 -5.34 -16.00
C ALA A 153 -16.88 -5.83 -15.71
N SER A 154 -17.01 -6.97 -15.03
CA SER A 154 -18.31 -7.64 -14.84
C SER A 154 -19.10 -7.17 -13.61
N ALA A 155 -18.45 -6.52 -12.63
CA ALA A 155 -19.01 -6.43 -11.27
C ALA A 155 -19.19 -5.00 -10.71
N GLY A 156 -18.62 -3.98 -11.37
CA GLY A 156 -18.70 -2.58 -10.93
C GLY A 156 -18.07 -2.34 -9.55
N LEU A 157 -18.27 -1.15 -8.97
CA LEU A 157 -17.65 -0.79 -7.69
C LEU A 157 -18.05 -1.74 -6.56
N TRP A 158 -19.32 -2.17 -6.48
CA TRP A 158 -19.75 -3.09 -5.42
C TRP A 158 -18.96 -4.41 -5.49
N GLY A 159 -18.83 -4.98 -6.68
CA GLY A 159 -18.06 -6.20 -6.89
C GLY A 159 -16.61 -6.05 -6.46
N VAL A 160 -15.97 -4.95 -6.88
CA VAL A 160 -14.58 -4.62 -6.50
C VAL A 160 -14.43 -4.52 -4.99
N VAL A 161 -15.30 -3.78 -4.32
CA VAL A 161 -15.21 -3.57 -2.86
C VAL A 161 -15.44 -4.89 -2.09
N VAL A 162 -16.32 -5.77 -2.58
CA VAL A 162 -16.52 -7.10 -1.99
C VAL A 162 -15.31 -8.01 -2.23
N THR A 163 -14.73 -8.02 -3.43
CA THR A 163 -13.51 -8.80 -3.70
C THR A 163 -12.34 -8.29 -2.87
N ASP A 164 -12.20 -6.98 -2.71
CA ASP A 164 -11.18 -6.34 -1.88
C ASP A 164 -11.27 -6.82 -0.42
N PHE A 165 -12.47 -6.98 0.12
CA PHE A 165 -12.67 -7.48 1.49
C PHE A 165 -12.09 -8.89 1.66
N PHE A 166 -12.37 -9.81 0.74
CA PHE A 166 -11.83 -11.17 0.81
C PHE A 166 -10.32 -11.20 0.53
N GLN A 167 -9.85 -10.43 -0.46
CA GLN A 167 -8.42 -10.34 -0.78
C GLN A 167 -7.62 -9.78 0.39
N PHE A 168 -8.12 -8.74 1.06
CA PHE A 168 -7.49 -8.18 2.25
C PHE A 168 -7.45 -9.17 3.41
N ALA A 169 -8.54 -9.90 3.66
CA ALA A 169 -8.58 -10.93 4.70
C ALA A 169 -7.54 -12.05 4.44
N ILE A 170 -7.48 -12.56 3.21
CA ILE A 170 -6.50 -13.58 2.80
C ILE A 170 -5.07 -13.05 2.91
N ALA A 171 -4.82 -11.84 2.41
CA ALA A 171 -3.49 -11.22 2.42
C ALA A 171 -3.00 -10.95 3.85
N MET A 172 -3.88 -10.45 4.73
CA MET A 172 -3.57 -10.24 6.13
C MET A 172 -3.29 -11.55 6.86
N PHE A 173 -4.14 -12.57 6.65
CA PHE A 173 -3.92 -13.89 7.23
C PHE A 173 -2.59 -14.49 6.79
N GLY A 174 -2.28 -14.43 5.49
CA GLY A 174 -1.00 -14.88 4.94
C GLY A 174 0.20 -14.13 5.53
N ALA A 175 0.11 -12.80 5.65
CA ALA A 175 1.18 -11.99 6.22
C ALA A 175 1.43 -12.31 7.71
N ILE A 176 0.36 -12.47 8.51
CA ILE A 176 0.46 -12.82 9.93
C ILE A 176 1.04 -14.22 10.10
N ILE A 177 0.54 -15.21 9.35
CA ILE A 177 1.06 -16.57 9.39
C ILE A 177 2.54 -16.59 9.03
N MET A 178 2.93 -15.87 7.97
CA MET A 178 4.32 -15.81 7.56
C MET A 178 5.21 -15.23 8.67
N ALA A 179 4.79 -14.14 9.31
CA ALA A 179 5.51 -13.57 10.45
C ALA A 179 5.66 -14.59 11.61
N VAL A 180 4.59 -15.32 11.95
CA VAL A 180 4.61 -16.35 13.00
C VAL A 180 5.54 -17.52 12.63
N ILE A 181 5.45 -18.04 11.40
CA ILE A 181 6.29 -19.15 10.92
C ILE A 181 7.77 -18.75 10.96
N VAL A 182 8.10 -17.55 10.49
CA VAL A 182 9.49 -17.11 10.43
C VAL A 182 10.06 -16.91 11.83
N VAL A 183 9.31 -16.26 12.72
CA VAL A 183 9.74 -16.06 14.12
C VAL A 183 9.93 -17.40 14.83
N THR A 184 9.00 -18.34 14.67
CA THR A 184 9.10 -19.67 15.30
C THR A 184 10.27 -20.48 14.75
N LYS A 185 10.49 -20.49 13.43
CA LYS A 185 11.64 -21.18 12.80
C LYS A 185 13.00 -20.64 13.24
N ILE A 186 13.11 -19.34 13.52
CA ILE A 186 14.37 -18.75 14.00
C ILE A 186 14.60 -19.04 15.49
N GLY A 187 13.56 -19.44 16.24
CA GLY A 187 13.64 -19.72 17.68
C GLY A 187 13.06 -18.60 18.56
N GLY A 188 12.27 -17.68 17.98
CA GLY A 188 11.56 -16.62 18.70
C GLY A 188 12.15 -15.22 18.49
N MET A 189 11.39 -14.20 18.91
CA MET A 189 11.78 -12.80 18.72
C MET A 189 13.06 -12.44 19.48
N ASN A 190 13.27 -13.00 20.67
CA ASN A 190 14.48 -12.76 21.46
C ASN A 190 15.75 -13.22 20.72
N VAL A 191 15.67 -14.34 20.00
CA VAL A 191 16.78 -14.87 19.18
C VAL A 191 17.04 -13.98 17.97
N ILE A 192 15.98 -13.43 17.35
CA ILE A 192 16.13 -12.45 16.27
C ILE A 192 16.88 -11.22 16.78
N LEU A 193 16.46 -10.65 17.92
CA LEU A 193 17.08 -9.47 18.51
C LEU A 193 18.55 -9.70 18.92
N SER A 194 18.88 -10.88 19.45
CA SER A 194 20.26 -11.24 19.78
C SER A 194 21.12 -11.39 18.53
N LYS A 195 20.61 -12.09 17.51
CA LYS A 195 21.33 -12.26 16.23
C LYS A 195 21.51 -10.95 15.47
N LEU A 196 20.56 -10.01 15.55
CA LEU A 196 20.76 -8.67 15.01
C LEU A 196 21.97 -8.00 15.65
N SER A 197 22.11 -8.11 16.97
CA SER A 197 23.25 -7.52 17.69
C SER A 197 24.58 -8.21 17.33
N GLU A 198 24.55 -9.51 17.07
CA GLU A 198 25.71 -10.31 16.65
C GLU A 198 26.16 -9.96 15.21
N ILE A 199 25.23 -9.87 14.26
CA ILE A 199 25.52 -9.66 12.83
C ILE A 199 25.87 -8.19 12.54
N TYR A 200 25.15 -7.26 13.15
CA TYR A 200 25.22 -5.83 12.82
C TYR A 200 25.94 -4.99 13.88
N GLY A 201 26.25 -5.57 15.05
CA GLY A 201 26.73 -4.86 16.23
C GLY A 201 25.58 -4.24 17.04
N VAL A 202 25.81 -4.08 18.35
CA VAL A 202 24.80 -3.62 19.33
C VAL A 202 24.19 -2.27 18.95
N GLN A 203 25.02 -1.31 18.50
CA GLN A 203 24.56 0.03 18.16
C GLN A 203 23.60 0.01 16.95
N ARG A 204 24.00 -0.63 15.86
CA ARG A 204 23.19 -0.73 14.64
C ARG A 204 21.91 -1.54 14.89
N ALA A 205 21.98 -2.64 15.64
CA ALA A 205 20.80 -3.43 16.01
C ALA A 205 19.80 -2.62 16.86
N THR A 206 20.31 -1.77 17.76
CA THR A 206 19.49 -0.83 18.54
C THR A 206 18.81 0.19 17.63
N ASP A 207 19.54 0.75 16.67
CA ASP A 207 18.99 1.71 15.71
C ASP A 207 17.97 1.06 14.76
N MET A 208 18.18 -0.20 14.37
CA MET A 208 17.25 -0.97 13.54
C MET A 208 15.90 -1.22 14.22
N THR A 209 15.85 -1.29 15.55
CA THR A 209 14.66 -1.69 16.32
C THR A 209 13.94 -0.52 17.00
N LYS A 210 14.58 0.64 17.12
CA LYS A 210 13.96 1.85 17.64
C LYS A 210 12.99 2.47 16.64
N LEU A 211 11.85 2.94 17.13
CA LEU A 211 10.90 3.75 16.34
C LEU A 211 11.43 5.16 16.08
N ILE A 212 12.21 5.70 17.03
CA ILE A 212 12.80 7.04 16.94
C ILE A 212 14.29 7.02 17.29
N PRO A 213 15.16 6.61 16.36
CA PRO A 213 16.59 6.57 16.58
C PRO A 213 17.24 7.92 16.22
N ILE A 214 17.18 8.88 17.15
CA ILE A 214 17.62 10.28 16.93
C ILE A 214 19.09 10.38 16.43
N ASN A 215 19.96 9.51 16.90
CA ASN A 215 21.40 9.52 16.58
C ASN A 215 21.82 8.37 15.64
N SER A 216 20.90 7.83 14.85
CA SER A 216 21.20 6.70 13.96
C SER A 216 21.98 7.12 12.73
N ALA A 217 23.01 6.33 12.41
CA ALA A 217 23.75 6.43 11.16
C ALA A 217 22.99 5.79 9.98
N LEU A 218 21.98 4.95 10.23
CA LEU A 218 21.17 4.31 9.18
C LEU A 218 20.18 5.29 8.55
N LEU A 219 19.56 6.12 9.40
CA LEU A 219 18.56 7.09 8.97
C LEU A 219 18.69 8.34 9.83
N PRO A 220 19.34 9.41 9.31
CA PRO A 220 19.48 10.66 10.03
C PRO A 220 18.13 11.26 10.41
N PHE A 221 18.04 11.84 11.61
CA PHE A 221 16.80 12.46 12.11
C PHE A 221 16.30 13.62 11.23
N SER A 222 17.16 14.24 10.42
CA SER A 222 16.74 15.25 9.43
C SER A 222 15.74 14.69 8.41
N PHE A 223 15.82 13.41 8.04
CA PHE A 223 14.82 12.76 7.17
C PHE A 223 13.45 12.72 7.84
N PHE A 224 13.38 12.44 9.14
CA PHE A 224 12.12 12.51 9.88
C PHE A 224 11.48 13.90 9.80
N LEU A 225 12.29 14.96 9.98
CA LEU A 225 11.83 16.35 9.88
C LEU A 225 11.34 16.70 8.47
N ILE A 226 12.02 16.21 7.43
CA ILE A 226 11.58 16.40 6.04
C ILE A 226 10.26 15.65 5.79
N TYR A 227 10.14 14.41 6.27
CA TYR A 227 8.94 13.61 6.07
C TYR A 227 7.72 14.22 6.75
N ILE A 228 7.85 14.66 8.00
CA ILE A 228 6.75 15.27 8.76
C ILE A 228 6.49 16.73 8.38
N GLY A 229 7.51 17.46 7.92
CA GLY A 229 7.40 18.88 7.59
C GLY A 229 6.98 19.17 6.16
N LEU A 230 7.38 18.31 5.21
CA LEU A 230 7.22 18.56 3.77
C LEU A 230 6.53 17.41 3.04
N GLN A 231 6.94 16.17 3.26
CA GLN A 231 6.55 15.06 2.37
C GLN A 231 5.03 14.80 2.35
N TRP A 232 4.40 14.68 3.52
CA TRP A 232 3.01 14.21 3.61
C TRP A 232 2.00 15.08 2.85
N TRP A 233 2.27 16.38 2.69
CA TRP A 233 1.40 17.31 1.96
C TRP A 233 1.92 17.69 0.57
N SER A 234 3.20 17.48 0.28
CA SER A 234 3.78 17.81 -1.04
C SER A 234 3.63 16.71 -2.07
N THR A 235 3.49 15.45 -1.65
CA THR A 235 3.52 14.29 -2.56
C THR A 235 2.18 13.59 -2.76
N GLY A 236 1.06 14.10 -2.22
CA GLY A 236 -0.19 13.33 -2.21
C GLY A 236 -1.51 14.11 -2.20
N ASN A 237 -2.59 13.34 -2.35
CA ASN A 237 -3.98 13.78 -2.20
C ASN A 237 -4.34 13.88 -0.72
N THR A 238 -3.93 14.95 -0.05
CA THR A 238 -4.24 15.22 1.37
C THR A 238 -5.74 15.28 1.67
N ASP A 239 -6.56 15.48 0.64
CA ASP A 239 -8.01 15.44 0.66
C ASP A 239 -8.60 14.03 0.54
N GLY A 240 -7.79 13.01 0.30
CA GLY A 240 -8.27 11.66 -0.02
C GLY A 240 -8.83 11.53 -1.43
N GLY A 241 -8.40 12.36 -2.39
CA GLY A 241 -8.76 12.29 -3.82
C GLY A 241 -8.46 10.94 -4.51
N GLY A 242 -8.97 10.76 -5.73
CA GLY A 242 -8.78 9.55 -6.53
C GLY A 242 -9.59 8.34 -6.03
N TYR A 243 -8.93 7.18 -5.91
CA TYR A 243 -9.60 5.92 -5.54
C TYR A 243 -10.16 5.89 -4.10
N PHE A 244 -9.64 6.74 -3.20
CA PHE A 244 -10.23 6.93 -1.88
C PHE A 244 -11.50 7.77 -1.96
N ALA A 245 -11.50 8.86 -2.73
CA ALA A 245 -12.67 9.69 -2.97
C ALA A 245 -13.80 8.86 -3.58
N GLN A 246 -13.50 8.01 -4.57
CA GLN A 246 -14.51 7.14 -5.19
C GLN A 246 -15.27 6.28 -4.16
N ARG A 247 -14.56 5.77 -3.15
CA ARG A 247 -15.16 4.96 -2.08
C ARG A 247 -16.01 5.82 -1.14
N MET A 248 -15.57 7.04 -0.83
CA MET A 248 -16.35 8.01 -0.04
C MET A 248 -17.61 8.49 -0.78
N LEU A 249 -17.55 8.69 -2.10
CA LEU A 249 -18.71 8.99 -2.95
C LEU A 249 -19.79 7.89 -2.87
N ALA A 250 -19.36 6.64 -2.75
CA ALA A 250 -20.21 5.46 -2.67
C ALA A 250 -20.68 5.10 -1.24
N ALA A 251 -20.26 5.87 -0.22
CA ALA A 251 -20.66 5.63 1.17
C ALA A 251 -22.17 5.77 1.37
N LYS A 252 -22.73 5.04 2.33
CA LYS A 252 -24.15 5.17 2.72
C LYS A 252 -24.55 6.61 3.08
N ASN A 253 -23.71 7.25 3.89
CA ASN A 253 -23.87 8.63 4.34
C ASN A 253 -22.51 9.19 4.79
N GLU A 254 -22.49 10.47 5.20
CA GLU A 254 -21.26 11.16 5.63
C GLU A 254 -20.57 10.49 6.81
N LEU A 255 -21.34 9.96 7.77
CA LEU A 255 -20.80 9.22 8.92
C LEU A 255 -20.05 7.96 8.48
N HIS A 256 -20.62 7.21 7.53
CA HIS A 256 -20.01 6.01 6.98
C HIS A 256 -18.75 6.32 6.16
N ALA A 257 -18.72 7.45 5.44
CA ALA A 257 -17.51 7.92 4.77
C ALA A 257 -16.42 8.25 5.79
N LYS A 258 -16.76 8.98 6.86
CA LYS A 258 -15.83 9.40 7.91
C LYS A 258 -15.25 8.23 8.71
N ILE A 259 -16.10 7.38 9.26
CA ILE A 259 -15.66 6.22 10.06
C ILE A 259 -14.98 5.19 9.16
N GLY A 260 -15.45 5.02 7.92
CA GLY A 260 -14.81 4.12 6.96
C GLY A 260 -13.41 4.58 6.57
N PHE A 261 -13.22 5.88 6.34
CA PHE A 261 -11.88 6.43 6.10
C PHE A 261 -10.98 6.31 7.33
N LEU A 262 -11.51 6.52 8.55
CA LEU A 262 -10.78 6.26 9.79
C LEU A 262 -10.34 4.79 9.90
N TRP A 263 -11.26 3.85 9.68
CA TRP A 263 -10.96 2.42 9.69
C TRP A 263 -9.89 2.07 8.68
N GLY A 264 -10.00 2.57 7.44
CA GLY A 264 -8.99 2.39 6.40
C GLY A 264 -7.61 2.85 6.86
N ASN A 265 -7.51 4.03 7.49
CA ASN A 265 -6.24 4.54 8.02
C ASN A 265 -5.67 3.69 9.17
N ILE A 266 -6.52 3.26 10.11
CA ILE A 266 -6.10 2.36 11.21
C ILE A 266 -5.56 1.05 10.63
N ALA A 267 -6.30 0.44 9.70
CA ALA A 267 -5.88 -0.81 9.07
C ALA A 267 -4.58 -0.62 8.26
N HIS A 268 -4.44 0.52 7.60
CA HIS A 268 -3.31 0.84 6.72
C HIS A 268 -2.00 1.08 7.49
N TYR A 269 -2.02 1.88 8.55
CA TYR A 269 -0.80 2.26 9.28
C TYR A 269 -0.50 1.37 10.48
N ILE A 270 -1.53 0.89 11.18
CA ILE A 270 -1.38 0.17 12.45
C ILE A 270 -1.46 -1.34 12.23
N LEU A 271 -2.46 -1.84 11.50
CA LEU A 271 -2.73 -3.28 11.47
C LEU A 271 -1.79 -4.04 10.51
N ARG A 272 -1.69 -3.61 9.26
CA ARG A 272 -0.99 -4.38 8.21
C ARG A 272 0.54 -4.25 8.23
N SER A 273 1.08 -3.22 8.86
CA SER A 273 2.51 -2.91 8.86
C SER A 273 3.35 -3.91 9.66
N TRP A 274 2.88 -4.31 10.84
CA TRP A 274 3.66 -5.11 11.78
C TRP A 274 4.08 -6.49 11.26
N PRO A 275 3.22 -7.28 10.61
CA PRO A 275 3.65 -8.56 10.04
C PRO A 275 4.83 -8.41 9.08
N TRP A 276 4.84 -7.35 8.25
CA TRP A 276 5.92 -7.09 7.30
C TRP A 276 7.18 -6.60 7.99
N VAL A 277 7.05 -5.77 9.03
CA VAL A 277 8.19 -5.33 9.84
C VAL A 277 8.89 -6.53 10.51
N VAL A 278 8.10 -7.45 11.07
CA VAL A 278 8.62 -8.68 11.68
C VAL A 278 9.33 -9.55 10.64
N CYS A 279 8.73 -9.73 9.46
CA CYS A 279 9.36 -10.45 8.35
C CYS A 279 10.66 -9.77 7.89
N GLY A 280 10.71 -8.43 7.84
CA GLY A 280 11.91 -7.66 7.47
C GLY A 280 13.06 -7.85 8.46
N LEU A 281 12.79 -7.76 9.78
CA LEU A 281 13.80 -8.02 10.81
C LEU A 281 14.34 -9.46 10.75
N ALA A 282 13.44 -10.42 10.54
CA ALA A 282 13.85 -11.81 10.40
C ALA A 282 14.65 -12.05 9.11
N ALA A 283 14.26 -11.42 8.00
CA ALA A 283 14.99 -11.49 6.74
C ALA A 283 16.40 -10.89 6.88
N ALA A 284 16.54 -9.77 7.61
CA ALA A 284 17.85 -9.18 7.92
C ALA A 284 18.78 -10.21 8.59
N VAL A 285 18.28 -10.97 9.57
CA VAL A 285 19.06 -12.00 10.27
C VAL A 285 19.41 -13.21 9.38
N VAL A 286 18.51 -13.62 8.49
CA VAL A 286 18.68 -14.88 7.73
C VAL A 286 19.45 -14.67 6.43
N TYR A 287 19.19 -13.57 5.72
CA TYR A 287 19.64 -13.40 4.34
C TYR A 287 20.73 -12.36 4.15
N TYR A 288 21.06 -11.58 5.18
CA TYR A 288 21.97 -10.46 5.05
C TYR A 288 23.04 -10.43 6.13
N LYS A 289 24.18 -9.83 5.80
CA LYS A 289 25.27 -9.53 6.74
C LYS A 289 25.97 -8.24 6.32
N LEU A 290 26.83 -7.71 7.18
CA LEU A 290 27.73 -6.63 6.81
C LEU A 290 29.01 -7.21 6.24
N ASP A 291 29.46 -6.64 5.13
CA ASP A 291 30.80 -6.87 4.62
C ASP A 291 31.82 -6.19 5.56
N PRO A 292 32.80 -6.93 6.13
CA PRO A 292 33.77 -6.37 7.07
C PRO A 292 34.63 -5.25 6.48
N GLU A 293 34.89 -5.29 5.17
CA GLU A 293 35.77 -4.32 4.50
C GLU A 293 35.02 -3.04 4.11
N SER A 294 33.86 -3.18 3.46
CA SER A 294 33.10 -2.03 2.97
C SER A 294 32.04 -1.49 3.93
N GLY A 295 31.67 -2.26 4.97
CA GLY A 295 30.54 -1.95 5.87
C GLY A 295 29.17 -2.00 5.19
N LYS A 296 29.11 -2.41 3.91
CA LYS A 296 27.87 -2.49 3.13
C LYS A 296 27.09 -3.75 3.44
N LEU A 297 25.79 -3.69 3.19
CA LEU A 297 24.94 -4.86 3.27
C LEU A 297 25.25 -5.80 2.10
N VAL A 298 25.46 -7.09 2.38
CA VAL A 298 25.65 -8.13 1.36
C VAL A 298 24.75 -9.32 1.65
N TYR A 299 24.42 -10.10 0.61
CA TYR A 299 23.69 -11.35 0.80
C TYR A 299 24.56 -12.35 1.59
N ALA A 300 24.00 -12.93 2.65
CA ALA A 300 24.67 -13.92 3.49
C ALA A 300 24.64 -15.32 2.87
N ILE A 301 23.58 -15.65 2.12
CA ILE A 301 23.33 -16.99 1.57
C ILE A 301 22.84 -16.94 0.11
N GLY A 302 22.88 -18.09 -0.56
CA GLY A 302 22.39 -18.26 -1.93
C GLY A 302 23.41 -17.90 -3.02
N THR A 303 22.96 -17.91 -4.27
CA THR A 303 23.82 -17.69 -5.46
C THR A 303 24.40 -16.28 -5.55
N LYS A 304 23.84 -15.33 -4.79
CA LYS A 304 24.32 -13.94 -4.69
C LYS A 304 25.16 -13.67 -3.44
N ALA A 305 25.53 -14.71 -2.68
CA ALA A 305 26.30 -14.54 -1.45
C ALA A 305 27.56 -13.70 -1.68
N GLY A 306 27.77 -12.69 -0.81
CA GLY A 306 28.89 -11.75 -0.92
C GLY A 306 28.68 -10.58 -1.89
N GLN A 307 27.64 -10.61 -2.73
CA GLN A 307 27.30 -9.45 -3.57
C GLN A 307 26.63 -8.36 -2.73
N VAL A 308 26.89 -7.09 -3.07
CA VAL A 308 26.21 -5.94 -2.47
C VAL A 308 24.71 -6.12 -2.62
N ALA A 309 24.04 -6.18 -1.49
CA ALA A 309 22.61 -6.27 -1.42
C ALA A 309 22.02 -4.87 -1.54
N ASP A 310 21.01 -4.76 -2.38
CA ASP A 310 20.11 -3.62 -2.40
C ASP A 310 18.71 -4.11 -2.02
N PRO A 311 18.37 -4.08 -0.72
CA PRO A 311 17.03 -4.45 -0.25
C PRO A 311 15.95 -3.51 -0.79
N GLU A 312 16.35 -2.30 -1.22
CA GLU A 312 15.48 -1.26 -1.75
C GLU A 312 15.22 -1.42 -3.24
N VAL A 313 15.95 -2.26 -3.98
CA VAL A 313 15.60 -2.63 -5.37
C VAL A 313 14.26 -3.38 -5.45
N GLY A 314 13.71 -3.83 -4.32
CA GLY A 314 12.30 -4.26 -4.22
C GLY A 314 11.26 -3.12 -4.15
N LEU A 315 11.69 -1.86 -3.99
CA LEU A 315 10.83 -0.66 -3.96
C LEU A 315 10.54 -0.09 -5.37
N PHE A 316 11.41 -0.35 -6.35
CA PHE A 316 11.34 0.34 -7.66
C PHE A 316 11.63 -0.56 -8.88
N VAL A 317 11.68 -1.89 -8.73
CA VAL A 317 11.82 -2.85 -9.85
C VAL A 317 10.80 -3.97 -9.80
#